data_AF-A0A959H539-F1
#
_entry.id   AF-A0A959H539-F1
#
_cell.length_a   1.000
_cell.length_b   1.000
_cell.length_c   1.000
_cell.angle_alpha   90.00
_cell.angle_beta   90.00
_cell.angle_gamma   90.00
#
_symmetry.space_group_name_H-M   'P 1'
#
loop_
_entity.id
_entity.type
_entity.pdbx_description
1 polymer ?
#
loop_
_entity_poly.entity_id
_entity_poly.type
_entity_poly.pdbx_seq_one_letter_code
_entity_poly.pdbx_strand_id
1 'polypeptide(L)'
;LEERLKFYKHTETSKWKEIADNFYLPQDEELGIFVQHDGFLDKELLTTADLRKSDRPLNQNWSWDRILRSVFIKQADVLQGLYFFEQDFDEDTIRRNFDFYEPRTVHESSLS
;
A
#
# COMPACT_ATOMS: atom_id res chain seq x y z
N LEU A 1 26.79 10.46 -21.86
CA LEU A 1 25.51 9.97 -21.28
C LEU A 1 24.60 11.14 -20.92
N GLU A 2 25.09 12.10 -20.14
CA GLU A 2 24.32 13.29 -19.75
C GLU A 2 23.81 14.09 -20.95
N GLU A 3 24.66 14.34 -21.96
CA GLU A 3 24.26 15.01 -23.21
C GLU A 3 23.19 14.23 -24.00
N ARG A 4 23.29 12.88 -24.01
CA ARG A 4 22.30 12.00 -24.65
C ARG A 4 20.96 12.03 -23.94
N LEU A 5 20.97 12.09 -22.61
CA LEU A 5 19.78 12.16 -21.77
C LEU A 5 19.24 13.58 -21.62
N LYS A 6 19.99 14.59 -22.08
CA LYS A 6 19.76 16.02 -21.76
C LYS A 6 19.60 16.24 -20.25
N PHE A 7 20.46 15.58 -19.47
CA PHE A 7 20.42 15.60 -18.02
C PHE A 7 21.16 16.83 -17.49
N TYR A 8 20.41 17.76 -16.91
CA TYR A 8 20.91 18.99 -16.28
C TYR A 8 21.08 18.75 -14.79
N LYS A 9 22.17 18.07 -14.43
CA LYS A 9 22.45 17.56 -13.09
C LYS A 9 22.05 18.53 -11.98
N HIS A 10 22.60 19.73 -11.95
CA HIS A 10 22.37 20.67 -10.85
C HIS A 10 20.90 21.10 -10.70
N THR A 11 20.20 21.42 -11.78
CA THR A 11 18.81 21.86 -11.72
C THR A 11 17.87 20.70 -11.43
N GLU A 12 18.10 19.54 -12.06
CA GLU A 12 17.23 18.38 -11.90
C GLU A 12 17.41 17.72 -10.53
N THR A 13 18.64 17.46 -10.09
CA THR A 13 18.85 16.82 -8.77
C THR A 13 18.40 17.71 -7.62
N SER A 14 18.53 19.04 -7.77
CA SER A 14 18.00 19.97 -6.77
C SER A 14 16.47 19.88 -6.68
N LYS A 15 15.79 19.81 -7.83
CA LYS A 15 14.35 19.63 -7.88
C LYS A 15 13.90 18.26 -7.38
N TRP A 16 14.64 17.19 -7.67
CA TRP A 16 14.33 15.85 -7.12
C TRP A 16 14.42 15.84 -5.60
N LYS A 17 15.46 16.48 -5.05
CA LYS A 17 15.62 16.62 -3.61
C LYS A 17 14.47 17.42 -3.00
N GLU A 18 14.11 18.55 -3.60
CA GLU A 18 12.97 19.36 -3.15
C GLU A 18 11.67 18.53 -3.13
N ILE A 19 11.41 17.72 -4.15
CA ILE A 19 10.22 16.85 -4.20
C ILE A 19 10.30 15.77 -3.11
N ALA A 20 11.46 15.12 -2.93
CA ALA A 20 11.64 14.09 -1.91
C ALA A 20 11.46 14.63 -0.48
N ASP A 21 12.01 15.81 -0.20
CA ASP A 21 11.91 16.48 1.10
C ASP A 21 10.48 16.94 1.43
N ASN A 22 9.60 17.09 0.42
CA ASN A 22 8.21 17.53 0.57
C ASN A 22 7.19 16.45 0.17
N PHE A 23 7.60 15.20 0.02
CA PHE A 23 6.72 14.13 -0.42
C PHE A 23 5.71 13.78 0.69
N TYR A 24 4.42 13.83 0.39
CA TYR A 24 3.38 13.44 1.33
C TYR A 24 3.30 11.91 1.42
N LEU A 25 3.39 11.39 2.64
CA LEU A 25 3.27 9.96 2.96
C LEU A 25 2.15 9.80 3.99
N PRO A 26 0.99 9.27 3.62
CA PRO A 26 -0.17 9.21 4.50
C PRO A 26 0.05 8.22 5.65
N GLN A 27 -0.23 8.67 6.87
CA GLN A 27 -0.11 7.90 8.10
C GLN A 27 -1.32 8.17 8.99
N ASP A 28 -1.73 7.15 9.74
CA ASP A 28 -2.73 7.30 10.79
C ASP A 28 -2.02 7.24 12.15
N GLU A 29 -2.05 8.34 12.90
CA GLU A 29 -1.32 8.46 14.17
C GLU A 29 -1.92 7.59 15.27
N GLU A 30 -3.23 7.35 15.26
CA GLU A 30 -3.92 6.57 16.30
C GLU A 30 -3.64 5.08 16.14
N LEU A 31 -3.68 4.57 14.91
CA LEU A 31 -3.37 3.18 14.57
C LEU A 31 -1.85 2.94 14.46
N GLY A 32 -1.06 3.98 14.22
CA GLY A 32 0.39 3.88 14.02
C GLY A 32 0.76 3.09 12.77
N ILE A 33 -0.01 3.26 11.69
CA ILE A 33 0.16 2.58 10.39
C ILE A 33 0.34 3.57 9.25
N PHE A 34 0.95 3.11 8.16
CA PHE A 34 0.90 3.83 6.88
C PHE A 34 -0.44 3.55 6.21
N VAL A 35 -1.09 4.57 5.65
CA VAL A 35 -2.39 4.41 4.99
C VAL A 35 -2.16 4.12 3.51
N GLN A 36 -2.76 3.06 2.97
CA GLN A 36 -2.51 2.64 1.58
C GLN A 36 -2.81 3.74 0.54
N HIS A 37 -3.90 4.50 0.76
CA HIS A 37 -4.25 5.69 -0.03
C HIS A 37 -5.24 6.56 0.75
N ASP A 38 -5.33 7.84 0.38
CA ASP A 38 -6.30 8.76 1.00
C ASP A 38 -7.73 8.22 0.88
N GLY A 39 -8.44 8.13 2.01
CA GLY A 39 -9.79 7.57 2.10
C GLY A 39 -9.85 6.04 2.24
N PHE A 40 -8.71 5.33 2.37
CA PHE A 40 -8.73 3.89 2.64
C PHE A 40 -9.45 3.57 3.97
N LEU A 41 -9.21 4.37 5.01
CA LEU A 41 -9.82 4.16 6.34
C LEU A 41 -11.30 4.51 6.39
N ASP A 42 -11.83 5.23 5.40
CA ASP A 42 -13.27 5.55 5.28
C ASP A 42 -14.08 4.36 4.75
N LYS A 43 -13.40 3.31 4.28
CA LYS A 43 -14.05 2.08 3.80
C LYS A 43 -14.62 1.29 4.97
N GLU A 44 -15.56 0.40 4.67
CA GLU A 44 -16.02 -0.58 5.66
C GLU A 44 -14.88 -1.55 5.99
N LEU A 45 -14.31 -1.42 7.19
CA LEU A 45 -13.11 -2.14 7.63
C LEU A 45 -13.40 -3.60 8.02
N LEU A 46 -13.75 -4.42 7.03
CA LEU A 46 -13.94 -5.86 7.15
C LEU A 46 -12.61 -6.63 7.03
N THR A 47 -12.61 -7.87 7.49
CA THR A 47 -11.53 -8.84 7.30
C THR A 47 -11.95 -9.93 6.32
N THR A 48 -11.00 -10.68 5.79
CA THR A 48 -11.32 -11.77 4.87
C THR A 48 -12.11 -12.90 5.55
N ALA A 49 -12.10 -12.97 6.90
CA ALA A 49 -12.94 -13.89 7.66
C ALA A 49 -14.45 -13.57 7.54
N ASP A 50 -14.79 -12.31 7.24
CA ASP A 50 -16.18 -11.87 7.05
C ASP A 50 -16.73 -12.22 5.65
N LEU A 51 -15.86 -12.63 4.72
CA LEU A 51 -16.27 -13.05 3.38
C LEU A 51 -16.91 -14.44 3.39
N ARG A 52 -18.03 -14.58 2.66
CA ARG A 52 -18.60 -15.90 2.41
C ARG A 52 -17.68 -16.69 1.49
N LYS A 53 -17.59 -18.00 1.71
CA LYS A 53 -16.80 -18.89 0.83
C LYS A 53 -17.21 -18.79 -0.64
N SER A 54 -18.49 -18.56 -0.92
CA SER A 54 -19.01 -18.40 -2.28
C SER A 54 -18.60 -17.09 -2.96
N ASP A 55 -18.14 -16.09 -2.21
CA ASP A 55 -17.66 -14.83 -2.77
C ASP A 55 -16.23 -14.97 -3.31
N ARG A 56 -15.49 -16.02 -2.93
CA ARG A 56 -14.08 -16.19 -3.31
C ARG A 56 -13.93 -17.07 -4.56
N PRO A 57 -13.02 -16.71 -5.49
CA PRO A 57 -12.23 -15.48 -5.51
C PRO A 57 -13.08 -14.28 -5.95
N LEU A 58 -12.85 -13.11 -5.35
CA LEU A 58 -13.64 -11.90 -5.55
C LEU A 58 -13.64 -11.50 -7.03
N ASN A 59 -12.49 -11.60 -7.71
CA ASN A 59 -12.36 -11.26 -9.13
C ASN A 59 -13.25 -12.10 -10.09
N GLN A 60 -13.80 -13.23 -9.65
CA GLN A 60 -14.71 -14.07 -10.43
C GLN A 60 -16.17 -13.96 -10.00
N ASN A 61 -16.42 -13.51 -8.77
CA ASN A 61 -17.76 -13.56 -8.16
C ASN A 61 -18.36 -12.18 -7.91
N TRP A 62 -17.55 -11.12 -7.87
CA TRP A 62 -18.00 -9.75 -7.63
C TRP A 62 -17.85 -8.87 -8.88
N SER A 63 -18.68 -7.84 -8.97
CA SER A 63 -18.51 -6.79 -9.95
C SER A 63 -17.29 -5.92 -9.61
N TRP A 64 -16.68 -5.33 -10.62
CA TRP A 64 -15.45 -4.55 -10.46
C TRP A 64 -15.62 -3.34 -9.54
N ASP A 65 -16.76 -2.65 -9.61
CA ASP A 65 -17.07 -1.51 -8.76
C ASP A 65 -17.14 -1.90 -7.28
N ARG A 66 -17.68 -3.09 -6.97
CA ARG A 66 -17.75 -3.61 -5.62
C ARG A 66 -16.36 -3.94 -5.09
N ILE A 67 -15.50 -4.55 -5.90
CA ILE A 67 -14.11 -4.85 -5.53
C ILE A 67 -13.36 -3.55 -5.19
N LEU A 68 -13.40 -2.55 -6.07
CA LEU A 68 -12.66 -1.28 -5.88
C LEU A 68 -13.14 -0.48 -4.66
N ARG A 69 -14.44 -0.51 -4.37
CA ARG A 69 -15.00 0.19 -3.20
C ARG A 69 -14.76 -0.55 -1.89
N SER A 70 -14.58 -1.87 -1.93
CA SER A 70 -14.26 -2.68 -0.75
C SER A 70 -12.89 -2.36 -0.17
N VAL A 71 -12.65 -2.87 1.04
CA VAL A 71 -11.36 -2.80 1.77
C VAL A 71 -10.42 -3.96 1.41
N PHE A 72 -10.88 -4.92 0.61
CA PHE A 72 -10.10 -6.12 0.33
C PHE A 72 -8.95 -5.84 -0.63
N ILE A 73 -7.75 -6.20 -0.18
CA ILE A 73 -6.51 -5.95 -0.90
C ILE A 73 -6.13 -7.22 -1.67
N LYS A 74 -5.84 -7.09 -2.96
CA LYS A 74 -5.50 -8.24 -3.81
C LYS A 74 -4.18 -8.92 -3.40
N GLN A 75 -3.18 -8.11 -3.07
CA GLN A 75 -1.80 -8.51 -2.76
C GLN A 75 -1.10 -7.42 -1.93
N ALA A 76 0.06 -7.74 -1.34
CA ALA A 76 0.86 -6.78 -0.58
C ALA A 76 1.06 -5.43 -1.30
N ASP A 77 0.89 -4.33 -0.54
CA ASP A 77 1.04 -2.94 -1.00
C ASP A 77 1.91 -2.16 0.00
N VAL A 78 1.32 -1.65 1.09
CA VAL A 78 2.11 -1.09 2.22
C VAL A 78 3.11 -2.11 2.73
N LEU A 79 2.68 -3.38 2.87
CA LEU A 79 3.56 -4.48 3.28
C LEU A 79 4.67 -4.77 2.27
N GLN A 80 4.46 -4.51 0.97
CA GLN A 80 5.50 -4.67 -0.04
C GLN A 80 6.62 -3.64 0.13
N GLY A 81 6.26 -2.40 0.48
CA GLY A 81 7.21 -1.35 0.82
C GLY A 81 8.02 -1.70 2.07
N LEU A 82 7.33 -2.12 3.13
CA LEU A 82 7.98 -2.57 4.37
C LEU A 82 8.93 -3.74 4.13
N TYR A 83 8.55 -4.72 3.29
CA TYR A 83 9.43 -5.84 2.95
C TYR A 83 10.71 -5.41 2.22
N PHE A 84 10.63 -4.46 1.29
CA PHE A 84 11.83 -4.00 0.57
C PHE A 84 12.81 -3.20 1.43
N PHE A 85 12.29 -2.53 2.44
CA PHE A 85 13.04 -1.62 3.31
C PHE A 85 12.96 -2.05 4.77
N GLU A 86 12.90 -3.36 5.03
CA GLU A 86 12.66 -3.93 6.37
C GLU A 86 13.61 -3.35 7.42
N GLN A 87 14.90 -3.26 7.09
CA GLN A 87 15.95 -2.66 7.92
C GLN A 87 15.79 -1.17 8.24
N ASP A 88 14.91 -0.44 7.52
CA ASP A 88 14.65 0.98 7.75
C ASP A 88 13.48 1.20 8.74
N PHE A 89 12.81 0.14 9.20
CA PHE A 89 11.69 0.19 10.13
C PHE A 89 11.92 -0.67 11.37
N ASP A 90 11.38 -0.25 12.51
CA ASP A 90 11.37 -1.05 13.72
C ASP A 90 10.32 -2.18 13.64
N GLU A 91 10.54 -3.24 14.42
CA GLU A 91 9.68 -4.42 14.43
C GLU A 91 8.24 -4.10 14.84
N ASP A 92 8.02 -3.12 15.73
CA ASP A 92 6.67 -2.74 16.17
C ASP A 92 5.90 -2.03 15.04
N THR A 93 6.57 -1.18 14.27
CA THR A 93 6.01 -0.55 13.07
C THR A 93 5.64 -1.60 12.02
N ILE A 94 6.52 -2.57 11.75
CA ILE A 94 6.23 -3.67 10.83
C ILE A 94 5.03 -4.46 11.33
N ARG A 95 5.00 -4.82 12.62
CA ARG A 95 3.93 -5.61 13.24
C ARG A 95 2.58 -4.93 13.15
N ARG A 96 2.47 -3.64 13.51
CA ARG A 96 1.20 -2.89 13.42
C ARG A 96 0.64 -2.86 12.00
N ASN A 97 1.51 -2.62 11.01
CA ASN A 97 1.08 -2.62 9.61
C ASN A 97 0.70 -4.03 9.13
N PHE A 98 1.46 -5.05 9.52
CA PHE A 98 1.17 -6.45 9.19
C PHE A 98 -0.19 -6.89 9.76
N ASP A 99 -0.41 -6.69 11.06
CA ASP A 99 -1.65 -7.05 11.76
C ASP A 99 -2.86 -6.29 11.20
N PHE A 100 -2.65 -5.10 10.63
CA PHE A 100 -3.70 -4.34 9.96
C PHE A 100 -3.99 -4.85 8.54
N TYR A 101 -2.96 -5.05 7.70
CA TYR A 101 -3.15 -5.33 6.27
C TYR A 101 -3.31 -6.81 5.93
N GLU A 102 -2.67 -7.72 6.66
CA GLU A 102 -2.77 -9.17 6.38
C GLU A 102 -4.22 -9.66 6.46
N PRO A 103 -5.02 -9.34 7.51
CA PRO A 103 -6.39 -9.83 7.59
C PRO A 103 -7.32 -9.27 6.53
N ARG A 104 -6.89 -8.24 5.78
CA ARG A 104 -7.63 -7.59 4.69
C ARG A 104 -7.16 -8.04 3.30
N THR A 105 -6.10 -8.85 3.22
CA THR A 105 -5.50 -9.30 1.96
C THR A 105 -6.09 -10.64 1.51
N VAL A 106 -6.58 -10.73 0.27
CA VAL A 106 -7.24 -11.93 -0.27
C VAL A 106 -6.31 -12.91 -0.97
N HIS A 107 -5.04 -12.54 -1.19
CA HIS A 107 -4.02 -13.35 -1.87
C HIS A 107 -4.48 -13.85 -3.26
N GLU A 108 -5.15 -12.98 -4.03
CA GLU A 108 -5.63 -13.28 -5.40
C GLU A 108 -4.58 -12.95 -6.47
N SER A 109 -3.31 -12.96 -6.07
CA SER A 109 -2.13 -12.85 -6.90
C SER A 109 -1.07 -13.78 -6.33
N SER A 110 -0.34 -14.49 -7.19
CA SER A 110 0.74 -15.39 -6.77
C SER A 110 1.96 -14.69 -6.18
N LEU A 111 1.99 -13.35 -6.24
CA LEU A 111 3.04 -12.51 -5.67
C LEU A 111 2.76 -12.14 -4.20
N SER A 112 1.62 -12.58 -3.67
CA SER A 112 1.15 -12.28 -2.31
C SER A 112 1.21 -13.48 -1.39
#